data_AF-A0A3C1EZ44-F1
#
_entry.id   AF-A0A3C1EZ44-F1
#
_cell.length_a   1.000
_cell.length_b   1.000
_cell.length_c   1.000
_cell.angle_alpha   90.00
_cell.angle_beta   90.00
_cell.angle_gamma   90.00
#
_symmetry.space_group_name_H-M   'P 1'
#
loop_
_entity.id
_entity.type
_entity.pdbx_description
1 polymer ?
#
loop_
_entity_poly.entity_id
_entity_poly.type
_entity_poly.pdbx_seq_one_letter_code
_entity_poly.pdbx_strand_id
1 'polypeptide(L)'
;MSKKIKEKVNIADEKSLKKWQKFVLLFFMLTVTFISYVPSLKNDFTNWDDNMLVKENRVIRDLSFKNIKYIFTSYNSGLYDPLVSLSFAIEYKFSKLNPRTYHTTNLILHLFNCLLVFWLFNLISKKVFVSFFVALLFGIHPMHVESVAWISERKDVLYALFFLGAMISYMYYLKNNGKKFFILSICIFLLSLMSKTMAVTLPLVLLLIDY
;
A
#
# COMPACT_ATOMS: atom_id res chain seq x y z
N MET A 1 -45.42 -12.09 11.87
CA MET A 1 -45.12 -12.31 13.29
C MET A 1 -43.61 -12.29 13.51
N SER A 2 -43.01 -11.11 13.71
CA SER A 2 -41.64 -10.93 14.26
C SER A 2 -41.30 -9.43 14.35
N LYS A 3 -42.17 -8.66 15.03
CA LYS A 3 -41.96 -7.23 15.30
C LYS A 3 -41.29 -6.99 16.67
N LYS A 4 -40.68 -8.04 17.25
CA LYS A 4 -40.21 -8.09 18.66
C LYS A 4 -38.71 -8.32 18.87
N ILE A 5 -37.86 -8.21 17.83
CA ILE A 5 -36.39 -8.19 18.00
C ILE A 5 -35.86 -6.76 17.81
N LYS A 6 -36.57 -5.78 18.38
CA LYS A 6 -36.13 -4.38 18.46
C LYS A 6 -36.16 -3.93 19.92
N GLU A 7 -35.41 -4.62 20.78
CA GLU A 7 -35.04 -4.04 22.06
C GLU A 7 -33.57 -4.32 22.38
N LYS A 8 -32.82 -3.23 22.40
CA LYS A 8 -31.74 -2.93 23.34
C LYS A 8 -30.47 -3.78 23.24
N VAL A 9 -29.71 -3.55 22.17
CA VAL A 9 -28.27 -3.29 22.37
C VAL A 9 -28.09 -1.79 22.26
N ASN A 10 -28.20 -1.11 23.40
CA ASN A 10 -27.80 0.28 23.54
C ASN A 10 -26.27 0.30 23.51
N ILE A 11 -25.68 0.12 22.31
CA ILE A 11 -24.27 0.41 22.09
C ILE A 11 -24.20 1.91 22.30
N ALA A 12 -23.63 2.33 23.43
CA ALA A 12 -23.38 3.71 23.74
C ALA A 12 -22.91 4.43 22.47
N ASP A 13 -23.64 5.46 22.06
CA ASP A 13 -23.23 6.35 20.98
C ASP A 13 -21.80 6.81 21.28
N GLU A 14 -20.84 6.18 20.62
CA GLU A 14 -19.42 6.46 20.82
C GLU A 14 -19.23 7.90 20.35
N LYS A 15 -19.12 8.83 21.33
CA LYS A 15 -18.94 10.26 21.06
C LYS A 15 -17.86 10.41 19.99
N SER A 16 -18.23 11.01 18.86
CA SER A 16 -17.33 11.16 17.73
C SER A 16 -16.04 11.86 18.19
N LEU A 17 -14.90 11.21 17.96
CA LEU A 17 -13.61 11.74 18.37
C LEU A 17 -13.38 13.12 17.74
N LYS A 18 -12.87 14.06 18.53
CA LYS A 18 -12.42 15.37 18.06
C LYS A 18 -11.30 15.19 17.04
N LYS A 19 -11.19 16.12 16.10
CA LYS A 19 -10.18 16.08 15.02
C LYS A 19 -8.75 15.86 15.53
N TRP A 20 -8.36 16.53 16.62
CA TRP A 20 -7.02 16.38 17.21
C TRP A 20 -6.77 14.98 17.78
N GLN A 21 -7.79 14.32 18.35
CA GLN A 21 -7.66 12.95 18.89
C GLN A 21 -7.35 11.97 17.76
N LYS A 22 -7.99 12.14 16.59
CA LYS A 22 -7.67 11.34 15.40
C LYS A 22 -6.24 11.54 14.94
N PHE A 23 -5.76 12.79 14.92
CA PHE A 23 -4.36 13.07 14.59
C PHE A 23 -3.38 12.42 15.56
N VAL A 24 -3.67 12.45 16.87
CA VAL A 24 -2.83 11.79 17.88
C VAL A 24 -2.77 10.28 17.63
N LEU A 25 -3.91 9.63 17.36
CA LEU A 25 -3.95 8.20 17.04
C LEU A 25 -3.15 7.86 15.78
N LEU A 26 -3.32 8.64 14.71
CA LEU A 26 -2.57 8.44 13.46
C LEU A 26 -1.07 8.64 13.67
N PHE A 27 -0.68 9.72 14.36
CA PHE A 27 0.73 9.99 14.66
C PHE A 27 1.35 8.89 15.50
N PHE A 28 0.66 8.44 16.55
CA PHE A 28 1.11 7.35 17.39
C PHE A 28 1.30 6.06 16.57
N MET A 29 0.30 5.67 15.78
CA MET A 29 0.36 4.49 14.93
C MET A 29 1.55 4.54 13.98
N LEU A 30 1.72 5.66 13.25
CA LEU A 30 2.82 5.83 12.31
C LEU A 30 4.18 5.81 13.01
N THR A 31 4.28 6.40 14.20
CA THR A 31 5.52 6.43 14.98
C THR A 31 5.91 5.02 15.43
N VAL A 32 4.95 4.24 15.95
CA VAL A 32 5.20 2.87 16.39
C VAL A 32 5.58 1.98 15.21
N THR A 33 4.86 2.08 14.08
CA THR A 33 5.22 1.35 12.86
C THR A 33 6.61 1.76 12.38
N PHE A 34 6.91 3.06 12.28
CA PHE A 34 8.22 3.55 11.85
C PHE A 34 9.35 2.97 12.71
N ILE A 35 9.24 3.09 14.04
CA ILE A 35 10.24 2.58 15.00
C ILE A 35 10.47 1.07 14.81
N SER A 36 9.42 0.30 14.55
CA SER A 36 9.50 -1.15 14.34
C SER A 36 10.37 -1.53 13.13
N TYR A 37 10.44 -0.66 12.12
CA TYR A 37 11.24 -0.87 10.90
C TYR A 37 12.53 -0.05 10.84
N VAL A 38 12.84 0.79 11.83
CA VAL A 38 14.12 1.53 11.88
C VAL A 38 15.34 0.60 11.68
N PRO A 39 15.38 -0.64 12.22
CA PRO A 39 16.49 -1.56 11.96
C PRO A 39 16.72 -1.85 10.46
N SER A 40 15.66 -1.91 9.63
CA SER A 40 15.81 -2.22 8.21
C SER A 40 16.56 -1.14 7.44
N LEU A 41 16.59 0.10 7.94
CA LEU A 41 17.33 1.20 7.32
C LEU A 41 18.86 1.02 7.41
N LYS A 42 19.33 0.08 8.23
CA LYS A 42 20.74 -0.28 8.39
C LYS A 42 21.13 -1.52 7.59
N ASN A 43 20.16 -2.17 6.92
CA ASN A 43 20.44 -3.34 6.11
C ASN A 43 21.14 -2.96 4.80
N ASP A 44 21.93 -3.89 4.28
CA ASP A 44 22.49 -3.84 2.93
C ASP A 44 21.57 -4.57 1.94
N PHE A 45 21.89 -4.44 0.64
CA PHE A 45 21.29 -5.28 -0.39
C PHE A 45 21.52 -6.77 -0.08
N THR A 46 20.49 -7.57 -0.29
CA THR A 46 20.57 -9.03 -0.20
C THR A 46 21.25 -9.62 -1.43
N ASN A 47 21.79 -10.83 -1.32
CA ASN A 47 22.40 -11.56 -2.45
C ASN A 47 21.40 -12.40 -3.25
N TRP A 48 20.10 -12.13 -3.12
CA TRP A 48 19.03 -12.82 -3.85
C TRP A 48 18.57 -11.92 -5.01
N ASP A 49 17.29 -11.53 -5.03
CA ASP A 49 16.70 -10.75 -6.11
C ASP A 49 17.30 -9.34 -6.24
N ASP A 50 17.85 -8.75 -5.17
CA ASP A 50 18.40 -7.38 -5.22
C ASP A 50 19.59 -7.28 -6.19
N ASN A 51 20.35 -8.37 -6.36
CA ASN A 51 21.43 -8.41 -7.35
C ASN A 51 20.85 -8.25 -8.76
N MET A 52 19.89 -9.09 -9.11
CA MET A 52 19.31 -9.13 -10.46
C MET A 52 18.42 -7.91 -10.75
N LEU A 53 17.56 -7.52 -9.81
CA LEU A 53 16.55 -6.48 -9.99
C LEU A 53 17.11 -5.07 -9.78
N VAL A 54 18.16 -4.91 -8.96
CA VAL A 54 18.68 -3.58 -8.60
C VAL A 54 20.17 -3.40 -8.92
N LYS A 55 21.09 -4.27 -8.46
CA LYS A 55 22.55 -4.02 -8.54
C LYS A 55 23.17 -4.32 -9.91
N GLU A 56 22.58 -5.20 -10.70
CA GLU A 56 23.08 -5.58 -12.03
C GLU A 56 22.13 -5.14 -13.15
N ASN A 57 20.92 -4.72 -12.78
CA ASN A 57 19.89 -4.29 -13.72
C ASN A 57 20.29 -3.03 -14.48
N ARG A 58 20.64 -3.19 -15.77
CA ARG A 58 21.04 -2.09 -16.65
C ARG A 58 19.88 -1.18 -17.02
N VAL A 59 18.66 -1.68 -17.01
CA VAL A 59 17.45 -0.95 -17.43
C VAL A 59 17.15 0.21 -16.48
N ILE A 60 17.45 0.06 -15.19
CA ILE A 60 17.15 1.08 -14.19
C ILE A 60 18.27 2.13 -14.02
N ARG A 61 19.32 2.09 -14.84
CA ARG A 61 20.51 2.92 -14.65
C ARG A 61 20.32 4.38 -15.07
N ASP A 62 19.33 4.64 -15.91
CA ASP A 62 18.96 5.97 -16.36
C ASP A 62 17.47 6.04 -16.72
N LEU A 63 16.97 7.26 -16.85
CA LEU A 63 15.59 7.55 -17.27
C LEU A 63 15.51 7.94 -18.76
N SER A 64 16.35 7.35 -19.61
CA SER A 64 16.25 7.56 -21.05
C SER A 64 14.93 7.02 -21.60
N PHE A 65 14.44 7.62 -22.69
CA PHE A 65 13.22 7.15 -23.36
C PHE A 65 13.31 5.66 -23.75
N LYS A 66 14.50 5.19 -24.14
CA LYS A 66 14.75 3.77 -24.46
C LYS A 66 14.48 2.87 -23.26
N ASN A 67 15.04 3.18 -22.10
CA ASN A 67 14.88 2.38 -20.89
C ASN A 67 13.47 2.48 -20.34
N ILE A 68 12.86 3.67 -20.32
CA ILE A 68 11.46 3.85 -19.92
C ILE A 68 10.55 3.04 -20.84
N LYS A 69 10.73 3.10 -22.17
CA LYS A 69 9.96 2.27 -23.09
C LYS A 69 10.14 0.79 -22.78
N TYR A 70 11.37 0.33 -22.58
CA TYR A 70 11.66 -1.06 -22.25
C TYR A 70 10.96 -1.52 -20.96
N ILE A 71 11.01 -0.70 -19.90
CA ILE A 71 10.34 -0.96 -18.61
C ILE A 71 8.85 -1.30 -18.83
N PHE A 72 8.15 -0.55 -19.68
CA PHE A 72 6.71 -0.71 -19.88
C PHE A 72 6.31 -1.73 -20.96
N THR A 73 7.23 -2.16 -21.83
CA THR A 73 6.92 -3.04 -22.96
C THR A 73 7.56 -4.43 -22.91
N SER A 74 8.43 -4.70 -21.92
CA SER A 74 9.19 -5.95 -21.85
C SER A 74 9.20 -6.53 -20.43
N TYR A 75 9.58 -7.81 -20.31
CA TYR A 75 9.84 -8.42 -19.02
C TYR A 75 11.25 -8.06 -18.56
N ASN A 76 11.38 -7.57 -17.32
CA ASN A 76 12.65 -7.32 -16.66
C ASN A 76 12.94 -8.50 -15.75
N SER A 77 14.00 -9.26 -16.02
CA SER A 77 14.38 -10.40 -15.17
C SER A 77 13.29 -11.48 -15.03
N GLY A 78 12.48 -11.68 -16.08
CA GLY A 78 11.36 -12.63 -16.08
C GLY A 78 10.08 -12.11 -15.42
N LEU A 79 10.09 -10.88 -14.88
CA LEU A 79 8.95 -10.25 -14.23
C LEU A 79 8.40 -9.09 -15.08
N TYR A 80 7.08 -8.89 -15.04
CA TYR A 80 6.44 -7.68 -15.59
C TYR A 80 5.93 -6.83 -14.42
N ASP A 81 6.79 -5.94 -13.93
CA ASP A 81 6.55 -5.04 -12.81
C ASP A 81 7.01 -3.59 -13.12
N PRO A 82 6.50 -2.98 -14.21
CA PRO A 82 7.00 -1.71 -14.73
C PRO A 82 7.07 -0.58 -13.71
N LEU A 83 6.12 -0.47 -12.77
CA LEU A 83 6.16 0.59 -11.76
C LEU A 83 7.25 0.37 -10.71
N VAL A 84 7.56 -0.89 -10.41
CA VAL A 84 8.65 -1.26 -9.49
C VAL A 84 9.98 -0.91 -10.16
N SER A 85 10.20 -1.39 -11.38
CA SER A 85 11.36 -1.07 -12.20
C SER A 85 11.54 0.45 -12.38
N LEU A 86 10.46 1.19 -12.68
CA LEU A 86 10.51 2.65 -12.79
C LEU A 86 10.87 3.32 -11.46
N SER A 87 10.30 2.86 -10.34
CA SER A 87 10.62 3.41 -9.01
C SER A 87 12.10 3.23 -8.67
N PHE A 88 12.69 2.07 -9.00
CA PHE A 88 14.11 1.82 -8.82
C PHE A 88 14.96 2.69 -9.75
N ALA A 89 14.52 2.95 -10.99
CA ALA A 89 15.23 3.81 -11.92
C ALA A 89 15.26 5.28 -11.46
N ILE A 90 14.12 5.76 -10.95
CA ILE A 90 14.00 7.09 -10.34
C ILE A 90 14.94 7.19 -9.14
N GLU A 91 14.91 6.22 -8.24
CA GLU A 91 15.76 6.23 -7.06
C GLU A 91 17.25 6.11 -7.38
N TYR A 92 17.62 5.26 -8.35
CA TYR A 92 19.00 5.13 -8.80
C TYR A 92 19.54 6.45 -9.37
N LYS A 93 18.71 7.25 -10.04
CA LYS A 93 19.11 8.57 -10.55
C LYS A 93 19.58 9.50 -9.43
N PHE A 94 18.93 9.47 -8.26
CA PHE A 94 19.24 10.37 -7.14
C PHE A 94 20.28 9.79 -6.18
N SER A 95 20.23 8.48 -5.93
CA SER A 95 20.94 7.85 -4.80
C SER A 95 21.89 6.73 -5.22
N LYS A 96 21.94 6.37 -6.52
CA LYS A 96 22.71 5.24 -7.04
C LYS A 96 22.43 3.98 -6.22
N LEU A 97 23.43 3.15 -5.93
CA LEU A 97 23.29 1.93 -5.13
C LEU A 97 23.48 2.21 -3.64
N ASN A 98 22.73 3.16 -3.08
CA ASN A 98 22.69 3.39 -1.64
C ASN A 98 21.52 2.61 -1.00
N PRO A 99 21.74 1.46 -0.34
CA PRO A 99 20.66 0.58 0.13
C PRO A 99 19.71 1.30 1.10
N ARG A 100 20.23 2.22 1.91
CA ARG A 100 19.43 2.99 2.88
C ARG A 100 18.29 3.76 2.22
N THR A 101 18.50 4.32 1.02
CA THR A 101 17.43 5.06 0.34
C THR A 101 16.33 4.10 -0.10
N TYR A 102 16.70 2.95 -0.66
CA TYR A 102 15.73 1.93 -1.09
C TYR A 102 14.88 1.41 0.06
N HIS A 103 15.49 1.10 1.22
CA HIS A 103 14.75 0.72 2.43
C HIS A 103 13.86 1.86 2.94
N THR A 104 14.34 3.11 2.89
CA THR A 104 13.55 4.28 3.29
C THR A 104 12.30 4.42 2.42
N THR A 105 12.43 4.25 1.11
CA THR A 105 11.29 4.28 0.17
C THR A 105 10.28 3.19 0.49
N ASN A 106 10.72 1.94 0.74
CA ASN A 106 9.81 0.85 1.11
C ASN A 106 9.07 1.13 2.43
N LEU A 107 9.77 1.67 3.43
CA LEU A 107 9.17 2.05 4.71
C LEU A 107 8.14 3.17 4.53
N ILE A 108 8.44 4.20 3.74
CA ILE A 108 7.49 5.28 3.45
C ILE A 108 6.23 4.72 2.78
N LEU A 109 6.38 3.83 1.78
CA LEU A 109 5.25 3.16 1.14
C LEU A 109 4.42 2.36 2.15
N HIS A 110 5.05 1.65 3.07
CA HIS A 110 4.35 0.90 4.13
C HIS A 110 3.59 1.81 5.10
N LEU A 111 4.16 2.97 5.47
CA LEU A 111 3.46 3.95 6.29
C LEU A 111 2.22 4.50 5.58
N PHE A 112 2.29 4.75 4.28
CA PHE A 112 1.11 5.10 3.48
C PHE A 112 0.09 3.95 3.44
N ASN A 113 0.53 2.69 3.31
CA ASN A 113 -0.37 1.54 3.40
C ASN A 113 -1.11 1.51 4.74
N CYS A 114 -0.42 1.76 5.86
CA CYS A 114 -1.06 1.85 7.18
C CYS A 114 -2.14 2.94 7.22
N LEU A 115 -1.89 4.11 6.61
CA LEU A 115 -2.89 5.17 6.50
C LEU A 115 -4.09 4.76 5.65
N LEU A 116 -3.86 4.07 4.53
CA LEU A 116 -4.94 3.56 3.69
C LEU A 116 -5.74 2.47 4.39
N VAL A 117 -5.10 1.56 5.13
CA VAL A 117 -5.79 0.56 5.96
C VAL A 117 -6.67 1.25 7.00
N PHE A 118 -6.13 2.23 7.73
CA PHE A 118 -6.92 3.02 8.68
C PHE A 118 -8.13 3.67 8.00
N TRP A 119 -7.92 4.31 6.85
CA TRP A 119 -8.99 4.97 6.10
C TRP A 119 -10.06 3.96 5.67
N LEU A 120 -9.65 2.85 5.03
CA LEU A 120 -10.53 1.81 4.53
C LEU A 120 -11.41 1.25 5.66
N PHE A 121 -10.81 0.85 6.78
CA PHE A 121 -11.57 0.33 7.91
C PHE A 121 -12.45 1.39 8.59
N ASN A 122 -12.06 2.66 8.52
CA ASN A 122 -12.91 3.75 9.00
C ASN A 122 -14.12 3.99 8.09
N LEU A 123 -14.01 3.72 6.78
CA LEU A 123 -15.16 3.73 5.86
C LEU A 123 -16.10 2.54 6.13
N ILE A 124 -15.56 1.35 6.38
CA ILE A 124 -16.33 0.12 6.59
C ILE A 124 -16.99 0.11 7.97
N SER A 125 -16.19 0.19 9.04
CA SER A 125 -16.66 0.00 10.41
C SER A 125 -17.32 1.25 11.00
N LYS A 126 -16.97 2.44 10.47
CA LYS A 126 -17.30 3.76 11.06
C LYS A 126 -16.85 3.94 12.51
N LYS A 127 -15.97 3.06 13.00
CA LYS A 127 -15.44 3.05 14.37
C LYS A 127 -13.95 3.37 14.32
N VAL A 128 -13.58 4.51 14.89
CA VAL A 128 -12.20 5.02 14.78
C VAL A 128 -11.22 4.12 15.52
N PHE A 129 -11.59 3.61 16.70
CA PHE A 129 -10.72 2.72 17.47
C PHE A 129 -10.49 1.38 16.77
N VAL A 130 -11.53 0.77 16.19
CA VAL A 130 -11.39 -0.45 15.39
C VAL A 130 -10.40 -0.22 14.24
N SER A 131 -10.58 0.89 13.52
CA SER A 131 -9.72 1.25 12.38
C SER A 131 -8.27 1.50 12.81
N PHE A 132 -8.06 2.15 13.96
CA PHE A 132 -6.75 2.37 14.56
C PHE A 132 -6.07 1.05 14.93
N PHE A 133 -6.74 0.15 15.65
CA PHE A 133 -6.12 -1.12 16.06
C PHE A 133 -5.83 -2.01 14.86
N VAL A 134 -6.72 -2.10 13.87
CA VAL A 134 -6.48 -2.86 12.64
C VAL A 134 -5.26 -2.33 11.89
N ALA A 135 -5.16 -1.01 11.70
CA ALA A 135 -4.05 -0.40 10.99
C ALA A 135 -2.72 -0.48 11.77
N LEU A 136 -2.76 -0.36 13.10
CA LEU A 136 -1.60 -0.55 13.96
C LEU A 136 -1.10 -1.99 13.89
N LEU A 137 -2.00 -2.97 14.04
CA LEU A 137 -1.68 -4.40 13.94
C LEU A 137 -1.11 -4.74 12.56
N PHE A 138 -1.72 -4.23 11.49
CA PHE A 138 -1.18 -4.34 10.13
C PHE A 138 0.22 -3.74 10.02
N GLY A 139 0.43 -2.54 10.58
CA GLY A 139 1.71 -1.86 10.52
C GLY A 139 2.84 -2.69 11.15
N ILE A 140 2.64 -3.21 12.36
CA ILE A 140 3.67 -3.90 13.14
C ILE A 140 3.71 -5.42 12.92
N HIS A 141 2.85 -5.96 12.04
CA HIS A 141 2.73 -7.42 11.90
C HIS A 141 4.03 -8.04 11.39
N PRO A 142 4.58 -9.09 12.04
CA PRO A 142 5.84 -9.72 11.62
C PRO A 142 5.83 -10.27 10.18
N MET A 143 4.67 -10.71 9.67
CA MET A 143 4.54 -11.17 8.27
C MET A 143 4.86 -10.09 7.23
N HIS A 144 4.83 -8.80 7.59
CA HIS A 144 5.19 -7.72 6.67
C HIS A 144 6.67 -7.36 6.72
N VAL A 145 7.47 -7.98 7.61
CA VAL A 145 8.91 -7.70 7.72
C VAL A 145 9.61 -7.96 6.41
N GLU A 146 9.35 -9.07 5.73
CA GLU A 146 9.94 -9.37 4.43
C GLU A 146 9.53 -8.32 3.38
N SER A 147 8.24 -8.00 3.29
CA SER A 147 7.72 -7.03 2.31
C SER A 147 8.32 -5.63 2.45
N VAL A 148 8.65 -5.21 3.68
CA VAL A 148 9.14 -3.85 3.95
C VAL A 148 10.66 -3.79 4.03
N ALA A 149 11.30 -4.77 4.67
CA ALA A 149 12.72 -4.77 4.92
C ALA A 149 13.55 -5.28 3.74
N TRP A 150 12.99 -6.05 2.81
CA TRP A 150 13.68 -6.49 1.60
C TRP A 150 13.44 -5.49 0.45
N ILE A 151 14.52 -4.98 -0.16
CA ILE A 151 14.44 -3.96 -1.22
C ILE A 151 13.61 -4.43 -2.41
N SER A 152 13.88 -5.62 -2.94
CA SER A 152 13.16 -6.19 -4.09
C SER A 152 11.69 -6.48 -3.84
N GLU A 153 11.28 -6.66 -2.58
CA GLU A 153 9.87 -6.77 -2.20
C GLU A 153 9.12 -5.43 -2.21
N ARG A 154 9.73 -4.36 -2.72
CA ARG A 154 9.03 -3.12 -3.07
C ARG A 154 7.75 -3.37 -3.87
N LYS A 155 7.75 -4.39 -4.72
CA LYS A 155 6.58 -4.83 -5.49
C LYS A 155 5.36 -5.03 -4.58
N ASP A 156 5.51 -5.56 -3.37
CA ASP A 156 4.41 -5.86 -2.45
C ASP A 156 3.86 -4.61 -1.77
N VAL A 157 4.73 -3.73 -1.26
CA VAL A 157 4.29 -2.48 -0.62
C VAL A 157 3.69 -1.50 -1.63
N LEU A 158 4.20 -1.47 -2.87
CA LEU A 158 3.67 -0.62 -3.94
C LEU A 158 2.35 -1.17 -4.51
N TYR A 159 2.29 -2.49 -4.70
CA TYR A 159 1.05 -3.21 -5.04
C TYR A 159 -0.06 -2.91 -4.04
N ALA A 160 0.21 -3.07 -2.74
CA ALA A 160 -0.75 -2.85 -1.67
C ALA A 160 -1.26 -1.39 -1.63
N LEU A 161 -0.38 -0.42 -1.88
CA LEU A 161 -0.74 1.01 -1.92
C LEU A 161 -1.82 1.27 -2.95
N PHE A 162 -1.60 0.81 -4.18
CA PHE A 162 -2.57 0.98 -5.25
C PHE A 162 -3.80 0.09 -5.04
N PHE A 163 -3.64 -1.14 -4.55
CA PHE A 163 -4.77 -2.04 -4.28
C PHE A 163 -5.75 -1.43 -3.28
N LEU A 164 -5.24 -0.94 -2.14
CA LEU A 164 -6.03 -0.27 -1.11
C LEU A 164 -6.62 1.05 -1.62
N GLY A 165 -5.84 1.83 -2.38
CA GLY A 165 -6.33 3.08 -2.99
C GLY A 165 -7.48 2.87 -3.97
N ALA A 166 -7.43 1.79 -4.74
CA ALA A 166 -8.50 1.39 -5.65
C ALA A 166 -9.74 0.96 -4.85
N MET A 167 -9.62 0.12 -3.82
CA MET A 167 -10.73 -0.25 -2.93
C MET A 167 -11.40 0.97 -2.29
N ILE A 168 -10.62 1.91 -1.76
CA ILE A 168 -11.15 3.14 -1.15
C ILE A 168 -11.89 3.98 -2.19
N SER A 169 -11.33 4.15 -3.39
CA SER A 169 -11.98 4.87 -4.49
C SER A 169 -13.29 4.19 -4.88
N TYR A 170 -13.32 2.87 -4.94
CA TYR A 170 -14.53 2.09 -5.20
C TYR A 170 -15.61 2.31 -4.14
N MET A 171 -15.26 2.27 -2.85
CA MET A 171 -16.20 2.57 -1.77
C MET A 171 -16.80 3.99 -1.88
N TYR A 172 -16.01 4.98 -2.32
CA TYR A 172 -16.53 6.32 -2.58
C TYR A 172 -17.46 6.38 -3.79
N TYR A 173 -17.23 5.56 -4.80
CA TYR A 173 -18.17 5.37 -5.91
C TYR A 173 -19.52 4.85 -5.39
N LEU A 174 -19.52 3.80 -4.57
CA LEU A 174 -20.75 3.22 -4.00
C LEU A 174 -21.53 4.23 -3.14
N LYS A 175 -20.82 5.05 -2.36
CA LYS A 175 -21.46 6.03 -1.46
C LYS A 175 -22.07 7.22 -2.19
N ASN A 176 -21.37 7.76 -3.20
CA ASN A 176 -21.73 9.03 -3.84
C ASN A 176 -22.31 8.87 -5.25
N ASN A 177 -22.39 7.63 -5.76
CA ASN A 177 -22.77 7.27 -7.13
C ASN A 177 -22.00 8.05 -8.21
N GLY A 178 -20.76 8.44 -7.89
CA GLY A 178 -19.94 9.30 -8.73
C GLY A 178 -19.09 8.49 -9.70
N LYS A 179 -19.43 8.48 -11.00
CA LYS A 179 -18.64 7.80 -12.05
C LYS A 179 -17.14 8.14 -12.02
N LYS A 180 -16.78 9.34 -11.54
CA LYS A 180 -15.38 9.77 -11.35
C LYS A 180 -14.59 8.84 -10.43
N PHE A 181 -15.19 8.39 -9.32
CA PHE A 181 -14.53 7.50 -8.36
C PHE A 181 -14.36 6.08 -8.89
N PHE A 182 -15.29 5.63 -9.75
CA PHE A 182 -15.16 4.36 -10.45
C PHE A 182 -14.00 4.38 -11.46
N ILE A 183 -13.92 5.43 -12.30
CA ILE A 183 -12.80 5.62 -13.23
C ILE A 183 -11.48 5.71 -12.46
N LEU A 184 -11.44 6.47 -11.36
CA LEU A 184 -10.27 6.55 -10.50
C LEU A 184 -9.87 5.18 -9.95
N SER A 185 -10.83 4.37 -9.47
CA SER A 185 -10.59 3.01 -9.01
C SER A 185 -9.96 2.14 -10.10
N ILE A 186 -10.47 2.20 -11.34
CA ILE A 186 -9.90 1.47 -12.47
C ILE A 186 -8.48 1.94 -12.77
N CYS A 187 -8.24 3.26 -12.83
CA CYS A 187 -6.90 3.79 -13.09
C CYS A 187 -5.90 3.34 -12.02
N ILE A 188 -6.27 3.42 -10.74
CA ILE A 188 -5.41 2.97 -9.64
C ILE A 188 -5.22 1.44 -9.67
N PHE A 189 -6.26 0.67 -10.01
CA PHE A 189 -6.15 -0.77 -10.18
C PHE A 189 -5.12 -1.16 -11.25
N LEU A 190 -5.10 -0.46 -12.39
CA LEU A 190 -4.08 -0.69 -13.42
C LEU A 190 -2.67 -0.43 -12.88
N LEU A 191 -2.47 0.59 -12.04
CA LEU A 191 -1.19 0.82 -11.37
C LEU A 191 -0.83 -0.33 -10.41
N SER A 192 -1.81 -0.91 -9.71
CA SER A 192 -1.61 -2.08 -8.86
C SER A 192 -1.14 -3.30 -9.68
N LEU A 193 -1.79 -3.59 -10.82
CA LEU A 193 -1.38 -4.64 -11.76
C LEU A 193 0.03 -4.44 -12.30
N MET A 194 0.38 -3.20 -12.62
CA MET A 194 1.70 -2.80 -13.09
C MET A 194 2.78 -2.82 -12.01
N SER A 195 2.38 -3.02 -10.74
CA SER A 195 3.30 -3.23 -9.62
C SER A 195 3.48 -4.71 -9.32
N LYS A 196 2.38 -5.49 -9.33
CA LYS A 196 2.39 -6.95 -9.12
C LYS A 196 1.17 -7.59 -9.78
N THR A 197 1.39 -8.67 -10.53
CA THR A 197 0.32 -9.42 -11.23
C THR A 197 -0.74 -9.99 -10.30
N MET A 198 -0.40 -10.23 -9.03
CA MET A 198 -1.33 -10.67 -7.98
C MET A 198 -2.53 -9.74 -7.81
N ALA A 199 -2.44 -8.47 -8.25
CA ALA A 199 -3.56 -7.54 -8.25
C ALA A 199 -4.77 -7.99 -9.07
N VAL A 200 -4.62 -8.96 -9.98
CA VAL A 200 -5.73 -9.54 -10.75
C VAL A 200 -6.90 -10.04 -9.88
N THR A 201 -6.67 -10.26 -8.58
CA THR A 201 -7.71 -10.62 -7.61
C THR A 201 -8.60 -9.46 -7.19
N LEU A 202 -8.21 -8.21 -7.44
CA LEU A 202 -8.95 -7.02 -6.99
C LEU A 202 -10.41 -7.00 -7.46
N PRO A 203 -10.76 -7.28 -8.73
CA PRO A 203 -12.16 -7.26 -9.16
C PRO A 203 -13.06 -8.20 -8.35
N LEU A 204 -12.55 -9.38 -7.96
CA LEU A 204 -13.28 -10.31 -7.09
C LEU A 204 -13.49 -9.71 -5.69
N VAL A 205 -12.47 -9.04 -5.14
CA VAL A 205 -12.59 -8.33 -3.86
C VAL A 205 -13.59 -7.18 -3.94
N LEU A 206 -13.63 -6.42 -5.04
CA LEU A 206 -14.61 -5.35 -5.23
C LEU A 206 -16.04 -5.90 -5.30
N LEU A 207 -16.25 -7.03 -5.97
CA LEU A 207 -17.57 -7.71 -5.99
C LEU A 207 -18.02 -8.16 -4.58
N LEU A 208 -17.09 -8.60 -3.73
CA LEU A 208 -17.40 -8.94 -2.34
C LEU A 208 -17.75 -7.71 -1.48
N ILE A 209 -17.26 -6.53 -1.84
CA ILE A 209 -17.62 -5.27 -1.17
C ILE A 209 -19.03 -4.81 -1.57
N ASP A 210 -19.48 -5.16 -2.78
CA ASP A 210 -20.80 -4.79 -3.29
C ASP A 210 -21.97 -5.63 -2.74
N TYR A 211 -21.69 -6.85 -2.31
CA TYR A 211 -22.68 -7.82 -1.83
C TYR A 211 -23.10 -7.55 -0.38
#